data_AF-A0A8B8CBP8-F1
#
_entry.id   AF-A0A8B8CBP8-F1
#
_cell.length_a   1.000
_cell.length_b   1.000
_cell.length_c   1.000
_cell.angle_alpha   90.00
_cell.angle_beta   90.00
_cell.angle_gamma   90.00
#
_symmetry.space_group_name_H-M   'P 1'
#
loop_
_entity.id
_entity.type
_entity.pdbx_description
1 polymer ?
#
loop_
_entity_poly.entity_id
_entity_poly.type
_entity_poly.pdbx_seq_one_letter_code
_entity_poly.pdbx_strand_id
1 'polypeptide(L)'
;MHGGGMMMVTGSSYGQMPFSGRPESRMRDHLGENVRRMRQIQRQAKEREANAHQPVKALWKSEKYSTITSKIKEDIKRPPSAPRPKSACFLRAHSRTGPSIKNISRPCTPDPPSEKLTVPPARCSSEIKFNRNNIDFIRVNGVSAKRQSMKRSPSLNALDDLKKKEEGEYNKHRKGEVPKYLQVRKEQWKKEEKDRIANIPDPEMPPGHRLLPEKERQETLKLLLTKEKELVDELSALPLRMDTFRIRSQKQDLENKIAEIDEAKKIFNRPKVFVKVDS
;
A
#
# COMPACT_ATOMS: atom_id res chain seq x y z
N MET A 1 -103.01 -10.97 -35.59
CA MET A 1 -103.37 -9.61 -35.18
C MET A 1 -102.67 -9.29 -33.86
N HIS A 2 -102.26 -8.03 -33.69
CA HIS A 2 -101.63 -7.44 -32.49
C HIS A 2 -100.16 -7.89 -32.27
N GLY A 3 -99.13 -7.15 -32.68
CA GLY A 3 -99.02 -5.70 -32.86
C GLY A 3 -98.75 -5.03 -31.52
N GLY A 4 -97.47 -4.85 -31.18
CA GLY A 4 -97.03 -4.21 -29.95
C GLY A 4 -95.59 -3.75 -30.08
N GLY A 5 -95.37 -2.71 -30.89
CA GLY A 5 -94.12 -1.96 -30.88
C GLY A 5 -94.07 -1.07 -29.64
N MET A 6 -92.97 -1.14 -28.90
CA MET A 6 -92.68 -0.18 -27.83
C MET A 6 -91.37 0.52 -28.15
N MET A 7 -91.49 1.84 -28.22
CA MET A 7 -90.52 2.84 -28.66
C MET A 7 -89.32 2.92 -27.70
N MET A 8 -88.14 3.15 -28.28
CA MET A 8 -86.88 3.41 -27.59
C MET A 8 -86.96 4.75 -26.83
N VAL A 9 -86.67 4.76 -25.53
CA VAL A 9 -86.43 6.00 -24.78
C VAL A 9 -84.96 6.07 -24.40
N THR A 10 -84.26 7.01 -25.02
CA THR A 10 -82.88 7.40 -24.73
C THR A 10 -82.84 8.24 -23.46
N GLY A 11 -82.38 7.66 -22.36
CA GLY A 11 -82.07 8.38 -21.12
C GLY A 11 -80.57 8.30 -20.83
N SER A 12 -79.82 9.33 -21.23
CA SER A 12 -78.43 9.52 -20.79
C SER A 12 -78.44 9.99 -19.33
N SER A 13 -78.32 9.06 -18.38
CA SER A 13 -78.06 9.40 -16.98
C SER A 13 -76.59 9.80 -16.82
N TYR A 14 -76.38 11.09 -16.57
CA TYR A 14 -75.12 11.66 -16.13
C TYR A 14 -74.71 11.06 -14.77
N GLY A 15 -73.46 10.63 -14.65
CA GLY A 15 -72.81 10.45 -13.35
C GLY A 15 -72.58 9.00 -12.91
N GLN A 16 -71.58 8.35 -13.49
CA GLN A 16 -70.89 7.24 -12.83
C GLN A 16 -69.40 7.39 -13.10
N MET A 17 -68.65 7.79 -12.07
CA MET A 17 -67.19 7.77 -12.10
C MET A 17 -66.74 6.33 -12.38
N PRO A 18 -65.92 6.06 -13.40
CA PRO A 18 -65.41 4.71 -13.61
C PRO A 18 -64.53 4.36 -12.41
N PHE A 19 -65.02 3.41 -11.61
CA PHE A 19 -64.23 2.73 -10.59
C PHE A 19 -63.00 2.16 -11.30
N SER A 20 -61.83 2.77 -11.10
CA SER A 20 -60.57 2.23 -11.58
C SER A 20 -60.32 0.94 -10.81
N GLY A 21 -60.81 -0.18 -11.35
CA GLY A 21 -60.44 -1.51 -10.88
C GLY A 21 -58.91 -1.57 -10.86
N ARG A 22 -58.33 -2.01 -9.73
CA ARG A 22 -56.90 -2.33 -9.67
C ARG A 22 -56.59 -3.20 -10.90
N PRO A 23 -55.53 -2.91 -11.68
CA PRO A 23 -55.17 -3.78 -12.77
C PRO A 23 -54.95 -5.16 -12.17
N GLU A 24 -55.77 -6.10 -12.62
CA GLU A 24 -55.69 -7.50 -12.24
C GLU A 24 -54.23 -7.92 -12.40
N SER A 25 -53.61 -8.31 -11.28
CA SER A 25 -52.20 -8.70 -11.25
C SER A 25 -52.07 -9.99 -12.06
N ARG A 26 -51.91 -9.86 -13.38
CA ARG A 26 -51.54 -10.95 -14.27
C ARG A 26 -50.32 -11.60 -13.62
N MET A 27 -50.48 -12.83 -13.11
CA MET A 27 -49.38 -13.57 -12.51
C MET A 27 -48.22 -13.52 -13.50
N ARG A 28 -47.06 -13.03 -13.04
CA ARG A 28 -45.88 -12.91 -13.89
C ARG A 28 -45.48 -14.33 -14.32
N ASP A 29 -45.37 -14.52 -15.62
CA ASP A 29 -44.85 -15.75 -16.18
C ASP A 29 -43.34 -15.82 -15.92
N HIS A 30 -43.00 -16.23 -14.71
CA HIS A 30 -41.63 -16.38 -14.26
C HIS A 30 -40.89 -17.46 -15.06
N LEU A 31 -41.60 -18.46 -15.62
CA LEU A 31 -41.00 -19.47 -16.46
C LEU A 31 -40.55 -18.86 -17.79
N GLY A 32 -41.43 -18.11 -18.45
CA GLY A 32 -41.10 -17.36 -19.66
C GLY A 32 -39.99 -16.33 -19.45
N GLU A 33 -40.02 -15.61 -18.33
CA GLU A 33 -38.99 -14.63 -17.96
C GLU A 33 -37.63 -15.30 -17.70
N ASN A 34 -37.60 -16.42 -16.98
CA ASN A 34 -36.39 -17.20 -16.75
C ASN A 34 -35.81 -17.75 -18.05
N VAL A 35 -36.64 -18.25 -18.97
CA VAL A 35 -36.20 -18.73 -20.29
C VAL A 35 -35.60 -17.60 -21.12
N ARG A 36 -36.23 -16.42 -21.12
CA ARG A 36 -35.69 -15.21 -21.80
C ARG A 36 -34.35 -14.79 -21.19
N ARG A 37 -34.25 -14.79 -19.86
CA ARG A 37 -33.03 -14.45 -19.13
C ARG A 37 -31.90 -15.44 -19.42
N MET A 38 -32.19 -16.74 -19.43
CA MET A 38 -31.22 -17.79 -19.79
C MET A 38 -30.69 -17.61 -21.21
N ARG A 39 -31.59 -17.37 -22.19
CA ARG A 39 -31.21 -17.11 -23.58
C ARG A 39 -30.40 -15.82 -23.73
N GLN A 40 -30.71 -14.78 -22.96
CA GLN A 40 -29.96 -13.53 -22.94
C GLN A 40 -28.55 -13.73 -22.37
N ILE A 41 -28.41 -14.48 -21.27
CA ILE A 41 -27.10 -14.82 -20.68
C ILE A 41 -26.26 -15.62 -21.66
N GLN A 42 -26.83 -16.63 -22.32
CA GLN A 42 -26.13 -17.42 -23.34
C GLN A 42 -25.67 -16.55 -24.52
N ARG A 43 -26.51 -15.62 -24.99
CA ARG A 43 -26.15 -14.68 -26.06
C ARG A 43 -25.00 -13.76 -25.64
N GLN A 44 -25.06 -13.19 -24.43
CA GLN A 44 -24.00 -12.33 -23.89
C GLN A 44 -22.69 -13.09 -23.67
N ALA A 45 -22.74 -14.35 -23.22
CA ALA A 45 -21.56 -15.19 -23.05
C ALA A 45 -20.89 -15.46 -24.41
N LYS A 46 -21.68 -15.85 -25.43
CA LYS A 46 -21.20 -16.06 -26.80
C LYS A 46 -20.60 -14.79 -27.41
N GLU A 47 -21.21 -13.64 -27.16
CA GLU A 47 -20.71 -12.33 -27.60
C GLU A 47 -19.41 -11.95 -26.88
N ARG A 48 -19.29 -12.20 -25.57
CA ARG A 48 -18.05 -12.01 -24.80
C ARG A 48 -16.94 -12.93 -25.29
N GLU A 49 -17.22 -14.20 -25.60
CA GLU A 49 -16.24 -15.13 -26.18
C GLU A 49 -15.80 -14.70 -27.58
N ALA A 50 -16.73 -14.23 -28.43
CA ALA A 50 -16.39 -13.67 -29.74
C ALA A 50 -15.51 -12.42 -29.62
N ASN A 51 -15.80 -11.54 -28.66
CA ASN A 51 -15.02 -10.32 -28.40
C ASN A 51 -13.71 -10.59 -27.66
N ALA A 52 -13.56 -11.70 -26.92
CA ALA A 52 -12.32 -12.06 -26.23
C ALA A 52 -11.17 -12.37 -27.21
N HIS A 53 -11.52 -12.83 -28.42
CA HIS A 53 -10.56 -13.09 -29.50
C HIS A 53 -10.29 -11.86 -30.36
N GLN A 54 -11.04 -10.76 -30.19
CA GLN A 54 -10.69 -9.51 -30.83
C GLN A 54 -9.49 -8.90 -30.08
N PRO A 55 -8.39 -8.56 -30.77
CA PRO A 55 -7.29 -7.89 -30.13
C PRO A 55 -7.81 -6.59 -29.52
N VAL A 56 -7.68 -6.45 -28.20
CA VAL A 56 -8.02 -5.22 -27.49
C VAL A 56 -7.38 -4.06 -28.25
N LYS A 57 -8.18 -3.02 -28.57
CA LYS A 57 -7.73 -1.82 -29.29
C LYS A 57 -6.32 -1.47 -28.82
N ALA A 58 -5.36 -1.56 -29.74
CA ALA A 58 -3.97 -1.32 -29.40
C ALA A 58 -3.89 0.08 -28.80
N LEU A 59 -3.56 0.15 -27.51
CA LEU A 59 -3.20 1.41 -26.86
C LEU A 59 -2.16 2.08 -27.74
N TRP A 60 -2.39 3.35 -28.08
CA TRP A 60 -1.48 4.12 -28.92
C TRP A 60 -0.05 3.98 -28.34
N LYS A 61 0.89 3.51 -29.16
CA LYS A 61 2.30 3.42 -28.78
C LYS A 61 3.02 4.54 -29.51
N SER A 62 3.68 5.42 -28.76
CA SER A 62 4.50 6.46 -29.37
C SER A 62 5.70 5.83 -30.08
N GLU A 63 6.11 6.41 -31.22
CA GLU A 63 7.26 5.92 -32.00
C GLU A 63 8.54 5.85 -31.17
N LYS A 64 8.70 6.76 -30.21
CA LYS A 64 9.83 6.82 -29.27
C LYS A 64 10.06 5.51 -28.50
N TYR A 65 9.03 4.68 -28.33
CA TYR A 65 9.10 3.44 -27.54
C TYR A 65 8.76 2.18 -28.36
N SER A 66 8.72 2.28 -29.70
CA SER A 66 8.47 1.13 -30.59
C SER A 66 9.51 0.01 -30.41
N THR A 67 10.78 0.38 -30.27
CA THR A 67 11.92 -0.55 -30.19
C THR A 67 12.16 -1.10 -28.79
N ILE A 68 11.50 -0.54 -27.76
CA ILE A 68 11.69 -0.99 -26.37
C ILE A 68 10.82 -2.22 -26.12
N THR A 69 11.47 -3.37 -25.97
CA THR A 69 10.81 -4.62 -25.57
C THR A 69 10.38 -4.54 -24.11
N SER A 70 9.17 -5.00 -23.80
CA SER A 70 8.71 -5.04 -22.40
C SER A 70 9.61 -5.98 -21.60
N LYS A 71 10.09 -5.54 -20.43
CA LYS A 71 10.90 -6.38 -19.53
C LYS A 71 10.25 -7.72 -19.19
N ILE A 72 8.92 -7.73 -19.11
CA ILE A 72 8.10 -8.92 -18.83
C ILE A 72 8.10 -9.92 -20.01
N LYS A 73 8.37 -9.48 -21.25
CA LYS A 73 8.45 -10.38 -22.41
C LYS A 73 9.59 -11.38 -22.27
N GLU A 74 10.67 -10.99 -21.59
CA GLU A 74 11.78 -11.88 -21.29
C GLU A 74 11.41 -12.87 -20.18
N ASP A 75 10.65 -12.44 -19.17
CA ASP A 75 10.16 -13.30 -18.09
C ASP A 75 9.15 -14.34 -18.57
N ILE A 76 8.24 -13.97 -19.48
CA ILE A 76 7.22 -14.89 -20.06
C ILE A 76 7.87 -15.95 -20.96
N LYS A 77 8.91 -15.56 -21.70
CA LYS A 77 9.67 -16.49 -22.55
C LYS A 77 10.66 -17.34 -21.76
N ARG A 78 10.93 -16.99 -20.50
CA ARG A 78 11.86 -17.73 -19.68
C ARG A 78 11.23 -19.09 -19.35
N PRO A 79 11.91 -20.22 -19.65
CA PRO A 79 11.42 -21.52 -19.23
C PRO A 79 11.25 -21.53 -17.71
N PRO A 80 10.25 -22.26 -17.18
CA PRO A 80 9.99 -22.27 -15.74
C PRO A 80 11.26 -22.66 -14.99
N SER A 81 11.67 -21.82 -14.03
CA SER A 81 12.89 -22.05 -13.26
C SER A 81 12.81 -23.38 -12.52
N ALA A 82 13.91 -24.14 -12.53
CA ALA A 82 14.02 -25.37 -11.76
C ALA A 82 13.64 -25.13 -10.28
N PRO A 83 12.96 -26.08 -9.63
CA PRO A 83 12.51 -25.91 -8.24
C PRO A 83 13.70 -25.62 -7.33
N ARG A 84 13.61 -24.53 -6.55
CA ARG A 84 14.67 -24.10 -5.63
C ARG A 84 14.89 -25.17 -4.54
N PRO A 85 16.13 -25.51 -4.17
CA PRO A 85 16.41 -26.53 -3.16
C PRO A 85 15.85 -26.17 -1.77
N LYS A 86 15.75 -24.87 -1.45
CA LYS A 86 15.22 -24.38 -0.16
C LYS A 86 13.70 -24.18 -0.13
N SER A 87 13.00 -24.30 -1.26
CA SER A 87 11.52 -24.26 -1.27
C SER A 87 10.86 -25.59 -0.93
N ALA A 88 11.64 -26.63 -0.62
CA ALA A 88 11.13 -27.91 -0.12
C ALA A 88 10.35 -27.78 1.20
N CYS A 89 10.52 -26.68 1.95
CA CYS A 89 9.85 -26.45 3.23
C CYS A 89 8.60 -25.56 3.17
N PHE A 90 8.26 -24.98 2.01
CA PHE A 90 7.06 -24.14 1.88
C PHE A 90 5.94 -24.90 1.18
N LEU A 91 4.76 -24.92 1.79
CA LEU A 91 3.57 -25.62 1.28
C LEU A 91 3.17 -25.06 -0.09
N ARG A 92 3.12 -25.92 -1.12
CA ARG A 92 2.67 -25.60 -2.47
C ARG A 92 1.18 -25.96 -2.60
N ALA A 93 0.45 -25.29 -3.50
CA ALA A 93 -0.92 -25.69 -3.83
C ALA A 93 -0.94 -27.19 -4.21
N HIS A 94 -1.83 -27.97 -3.58
CA HIS A 94 -1.94 -29.44 -3.70
C HIS A 94 -0.76 -30.26 -3.15
N SER A 95 0.17 -29.69 -2.39
CA SER A 95 1.27 -30.47 -1.78
C SER A 95 0.83 -31.34 -0.59
N ARG A 96 -0.35 -31.07 -0.01
CA ARG A 96 -0.93 -31.83 1.12
C ARG A 96 -2.05 -32.80 0.70
N THR A 97 -2.41 -32.81 -0.58
CA THR A 97 -3.25 -33.89 -1.10
C THR A 97 -2.31 -35.08 -1.26
N GLY A 98 -2.29 -35.96 -0.24
CA GLY A 98 -1.57 -37.22 -0.33
C GLY A 98 -2.02 -38.03 -1.55
N PRO A 99 -1.27 -39.07 -1.95
CA PRO A 99 -1.66 -39.91 -3.08
C PRO A 99 -3.11 -40.36 -2.88
N SER A 100 -3.91 -40.35 -3.96
CA SER A 100 -5.32 -40.76 -3.90
C SER A 100 -5.39 -42.14 -3.26
N ILE A 101 -5.85 -42.18 -2.01
CA ILE A 101 -6.01 -43.42 -1.25
C ILE A 101 -7.03 -44.21 -2.04
N LYS A 102 -6.59 -45.27 -2.74
CA LYS A 102 -7.50 -46.30 -3.20
C LYS A 102 -8.19 -46.79 -1.94
N ASN A 103 -9.51 -46.69 -1.88
CA ASN A 103 -10.32 -47.22 -0.78
C ASN A 103 -10.10 -48.73 -0.72
N ILE A 104 -9.00 -49.16 -0.13
CA ILE A 104 -8.81 -50.51 0.36
C ILE A 104 -9.54 -50.47 1.70
N SER A 105 -10.67 -51.17 1.73
CA SER A 105 -11.41 -51.52 2.92
C SER A 105 -10.44 -51.86 4.05
N ARG A 106 -10.51 -51.06 5.13
CA ARG A 106 -9.74 -51.22 6.36
C ARG A 106 -9.84 -52.66 6.89
N PRO A 107 -8.82 -53.13 7.62
CA PRO A 107 -9.05 -53.17 9.06
C PRO A 107 -7.83 -52.68 9.82
N CYS A 108 -8.01 -51.65 10.65
CA CYS A 108 -7.11 -51.43 11.78
C CYS A 108 -7.82 -50.51 12.79
N THR A 109 -8.56 -51.12 13.69
CA THR A 109 -8.78 -50.60 15.05
C THR A 109 -7.86 -51.40 15.96
N PRO A 110 -7.16 -50.77 16.92
CA PRO A 110 -6.43 -51.52 17.93
C PRO A 110 -7.44 -52.30 18.77
N ASP A 111 -7.17 -53.58 19.01
CA ASP A 111 -7.98 -54.38 19.94
C ASP A 111 -7.93 -53.72 21.33
N PRO A 112 -9.08 -53.57 22.02
CA PRO A 112 -9.08 -53.04 23.38
C PRO A 112 -8.28 -53.96 24.31
N PRO A 113 -7.67 -53.42 25.39
CA PRO A 113 -6.96 -54.24 26.36
C PRO A 113 -7.91 -55.30 26.92
N SER A 114 -7.45 -56.54 27.02
CA SER A 114 -8.22 -57.68 27.54
C SER A 114 -8.36 -57.64 29.07
N GLU A 115 -8.66 -56.48 29.64
CA GLU A 115 -9.29 -56.45 30.96
C GLU A 115 -10.69 -57.02 30.78
N LYS A 116 -10.84 -58.29 31.15
CA LYS A 116 -12.12 -58.99 31.20
C LYS A 116 -13.05 -58.18 32.11
N LEU A 117 -13.88 -57.33 31.52
CA LEU A 117 -15.05 -56.74 32.15
C LEU A 117 -15.96 -57.92 32.54
N THR A 118 -15.70 -58.47 33.72
CA THR A 118 -16.46 -59.58 34.26
C THR A 118 -17.75 -58.99 34.78
N VAL A 119 -18.87 -59.42 34.20
CA VAL A 119 -20.20 -59.06 34.71
C VAL A 119 -20.23 -59.49 36.19
N PRO A 120 -20.51 -58.58 37.14
CA PRO A 120 -20.59 -58.97 38.53
C PRO A 120 -21.66 -60.06 38.70
N PRO A 121 -21.43 -61.08 39.53
CA PRO A 121 -22.38 -62.18 39.71
C PRO A 121 -23.74 -61.64 40.14
N ALA A 122 -24.84 -62.19 39.61
CA ALA A 122 -26.22 -61.66 39.74
C ALA A 122 -26.66 -61.31 41.17
N ARG A 123 -26.06 -61.98 42.17
CA ARG A 123 -26.22 -61.74 43.61
C ARG A 123 -25.70 -60.39 44.12
N CYS A 124 -24.86 -59.68 43.37
CA CYS A 124 -24.45 -58.31 43.67
C CYS A 124 -25.49 -57.25 43.24
N SER A 125 -26.59 -57.66 42.58
CA SER A 125 -27.65 -56.75 42.11
C SER A 125 -28.83 -56.63 43.07
N SER A 126 -28.77 -57.22 44.26
CA SER A 126 -29.91 -57.21 45.22
C SER A 126 -30.28 -55.81 45.71
N GLU A 127 -29.41 -54.81 45.55
CA GLU A 127 -29.72 -53.41 45.79
C GLU A 127 -29.65 -52.60 44.49
N ILE A 128 -30.66 -52.72 43.63
CA ILE A 128 -30.89 -51.76 42.56
C ILE A 128 -31.40 -50.46 43.21
N LYS A 129 -30.48 -49.61 43.68
CA LYS A 129 -30.81 -48.22 43.98
C LYS A 129 -31.06 -47.52 42.66
N PHE A 130 -32.32 -47.51 42.21
CA PHE A 130 -32.69 -46.62 41.14
C PHE A 130 -32.44 -45.19 41.64
N ASN A 131 -31.39 -44.54 41.15
CA ASN A 131 -31.23 -43.09 41.26
C ASN A 131 -32.32 -42.41 40.42
N ARG A 132 -33.58 -42.54 40.85
CA ARG A 132 -34.68 -41.71 40.36
C ARG A 132 -34.44 -40.35 40.98
N ASN A 133 -33.52 -39.59 40.39
CA ASN A 133 -33.45 -38.18 40.67
C ASN A 133 -34.85 -37.63 40.39
N ASN A 134 -35.48 -37.04 41.41
CA ASN A 134 -36.85 -36.52 41.35
C ASN A 134 -36.84 -35.22 40.52
N ILE A 135 -36.41 -35.31 39.27
CA ILE A 135 -36.26 -34.21 38.33
C ILE A 135 -37.61 -34.04 37.65
N ASP A 136 -38.25 -32.94 37.97
CA ASP A 136 -39.43 -32.48 37.24
C ASP A 136 -39.01 -32.00 35.84
N PHE A 137 -39.06 -32.92 34.88
CA PHE A 137 -38.73 -32.63 33.48
C PHE A 137 -39.66 -31.59 32.86
N ILE A 138 -40.90 -31.44 33.34
CA ILE A 138 -41.85 -30.44 32.84
C ILE A 138 -41.33 -29.05 33.21
N ARG A 139 -40.92 -28.86 34.46
CA ARG A 139 -40.32 -27.59 34.94
C ARG A 139 -38.99 -27.28 34.25
N VAL A 140 -38.09 -28.27 34.13
CA VAL A 140 -36.80 -28.08 33.46
C VAL A 140 -36.98 -27.71 31.99
N ASN A 141 -37.89 -28.38 31.28
CA ASN A 141 -38.19 -28.10 29.88
C ASN A 141 -38.87 -26.73 29.72
N GLY A 142 -39.78 -26.35 30.63
CA GLY A 142 -40.43 -25.04 30.61
C GLY A 142 -39.45 -23.89 30.81
N VAL A 143 -38.50 -24.01 31.75
CA VAL A 143 -37.43 -23.03 31.94
C VAL A 143 -36.48 -22.99 30.74
N SER A 144 -36.13 -24.16 30.19
CA SER A 144 -35.26 -24.24 29.01
C SER A 144 -35.91 -23.57 27.80
N ALA A 145 -37.18 -23.86 27.52
CA ALA A 145 -37.94 -23.26 26.43
C ALA A 145 -38.07 -21.73 26.57
N LYS A 146 -38.28 -21.21 27.79
CA LYS A 146 -38.33 -19.77 28.05
C LYS A 146 -36.97 -19.07 27.85
N ARG A 147 -35.86 -19.79 28.07
CA ARG A 147 -34.49 -19.26 27.93
C ARG A 147 -33.91 -19.42 26.53
N GLN A 148 -34.50 -20.26 25.69
CA GLN A 148 -34.06 -20.43 24.31
C GLN A 148 -34.36 -19.16 23.51
N SER A 149 -33.31 -18.45 23.10
CA SER A 149 -33.45 -17.37 22.14
C SER A 149 -33.61 -17.95 20.72
N MET A 150 -34.57 -17.44 19.97
CA MET A 150 -34.71 -17.80 18.56
C MET A 150 -33.44 -17.39 17.82
N LYS A 151 -32.66 -18.37 17.35
CA LYS A 151 -31.51 -18.10 16.49
C LYS A 151 -32.03 -17.67 15.12
N ARG A 152 -31.57 -16.52 14.64
CA ARG A 152 -31.81 -16.07 13.27
C ARG A 152 -31.15 -17.04 12.28
N SER A 153 -31.68 -17.11 11.05
CA SER A 153 -31.11 -17.95 10.00
C SER A 153 -29.65 -17.57 9.71
N PRO A 154 -28.79 -18.53 9.33
CA PRO A 154 -27.40 -18.26 9.00
C PRO A 154 -27.22 -17.20 7.90
N SER A 155 -28.15 -17.14 6.93
CA SER A 155 -28.11 -16.17 5.84
C SER A 155 -28.36 -14.72 6.29
N LEU A 156 -29.26 -14.50 7.25
CA LEU A 156 -29.54 -13.17 7.79
C LEU A 156 -28.36 -12.69 8.65
N ASN A 157 -27.79 -13.58 9.47
CA ASN A 157 -26.60 -13.26 10.27
C ASN A 157 -25.39 -12.90 9.38
N ALA A 158 -25.22 -13.58 8.24
CA ALA A 158 -24.11 -13.29 7.33
C ALA A 158 -24.14 -11.86 6.77
N LEU A 159 -25.34 -11.30 6.50
CA LEU A 159 -25.47 -9.91 6.04
C LEU A 159 -25.13 -8.91 7.15
N ASP A 160 -25.61 -9.16 8.37
CA ASP A 160 -25.29 -8.31 9.53
C ASP A 160 -23.78 -8.34 9.85
N ASP A 161 -23.13 -9.50 9.72
CA ASP A 161 -21.70 -9.67 9.93
C ASP A 161 -20.86 -8.96 8.84
N LEU A 162 -21.30 -9.03 7.57
CA LEU A 162 -20.66 -8.29 6.49
C LEU A 162 -20.75 -6.78 6.72
N LYS A 163 -21.93 -6.28 7.10
CA LYS A 163 -22.14 -4.86 7.39
C LYS A 163 -21.25 -4.39 8.55
N LYS A 164 -21.18 -5.16 9.65
CA LYS A 164 -20.27 -4.86 10.77
C LYS A 164 -18.81 -4.84 10.36
N LYS A 165 -18.40 -5.76 9.47
CA LYS A 165 -17.04 -5.80 8.95
C LYS A 165 -16.71 -4.58 8.10
N GLU A 166 -17.63 -4.16 7.23
CA GLU A 166 -17.49 -2.95 6.42
C GLU A 166 -17.41 -1.70 7.30
N GLU A 167 -18.28 -1.57 8.31
CA GLU A 167 -18.26 -0.49 9.29
C GLU A 167 -16.94 -0.49 10.10
N GLY A 168 -16.45 -1.67 10.47
CA GLY A 168 -15.17 -1.84 11.17
C GLY A 168 -13.98 -1.38 10.33
N GLU A 169 -13.91 -1.78 9.05
CA GLU A 169 -12.84 -1.34 8.14
C GLU A 169 -12.93 0.16 7.82
N TYR A 170 -14.14 0.70 7.68
CA TYR A 170 -14.37 2.12 7.46
C TYR A 170 -13.91 2.98 8.65
N ASN A 171 -14.15 2.52 9.88
CA ASN A 171 -13.77 3.23 11.11
C ASN A 171 -12.32 2.97 11.55
N LYS A 172 -11.58 2.12 10.84
CA LYS A 172 -10.20 1.73 11.17
C LYS A 172 -9.19 2.87 11.05
N HIS A 173 -9.45 3.81 10.13
CA HIS A 173 -8.57 4.95 9.88
C HIS A 173 -9.28 6.24 10.25
N ARG A 174 -8.54 7.14 10.92
CA ARG A 174 -9.05 8.48 11.22
C ARG A 174 -9.16 9.30 9.95
N LYS A 175 -10.36 9.83 9.71
CA LYS A 175 -10.65 10.66 8.53
C LYS A 175 -9.90 11.99 8.65
N GLY A 176 -9.35 12.45 7.53
CA GLY A 176 -8.58 13.69 7.46
C GLY A 176 -7.11 13.56 7.87
N GLU A 177 -6.70 12.44 8.47
CA GLU A 177 -5.29 12.18 8.76
C GLU A 177 -4.58 11.62 7.52
N VAL A 178 -3.38 12.14 7.25
CA VAL A 178 -2.55 11.66 6.14
C VAL A 178 -1.98 10.28 6.51
N PRO A 179 -2.13 9.25 5.66
CA PRO A 179 -1.57 7.93 5.91
C PRO A 179 -0.07 7.94 6.21
N LYS A 180 0.36 7.08 7.14
CA LYS A 180 1.76 6.99 7.62
C LYS A 180 2.78 6.90 6.47
N TYR A 181 2.50 6.14 5.42
CA TYR A 181 3.44 5.98 4.30
C TYR A 181 3.69 7.29 3.54
N LEU A 182 2.70 8.18 3.46
CA LEU A 182 2.88 9.50 2.84
C LEU A 182 3.68 10.44 3.75
N GLN A 183 3.51 10.34 5.07
CA GLN A 183 4.32 11.10 6.03
C GLN A 183 5.80 10.70 5.91
N VAL A 184 6.08 9.39 5.97
CA VAL A 184 7.43 8.84 5.77
C VAL A 184 8.01 9.26 4.42
N ARG A 185 7.21 9.27 3.36
CA ARG A 185 7.67 9.71 2.03
C ARG A 185 8.02 11.20 1.99
N LYS A 186 7.24 12.06 2.64
CA LYS A 186 7.58 13.49 2.76
C LYS A 186 8.90 13.70 3.51
N GLU A 187 9.12 12.93 4.57
CA GLU A 187 10.38 12.97 5.32
C GLU A 187 11.57 12.51 4.46
N GLN A 188 11.39 11.44 3.68
CA GLN A 188 12.40 10.96 2.72
C GLN A 188 12.77 12.05 1.72
N TRP A 189 11.79 12.66 1.06
CA TRP A 189 12.06 13.77 0.13
C TRP A 189 12.75 14.97 0.79
N LYS A 190 12.34 15.31 2.02
CA LYS A 190 13.00 16.39 2.77
C LYS A 190 14.46 16.06 3.09
N LYS A 191 14.78 14.79 3.35
CA LYS A 191 16.16 14.34 3.58
C LYS A 191 16.97 14.36 2.28
N GLU A 192 16.41 13.79 1.21
CA GLU A 192 17.04 13.78 -0.12
C GLU A 192 17.33 15.19 -0.63
N GLU A 193 16.42 16.15 -0.46
CA GLU A 193 16.65 17.54 -0.87
C GLU A 193 17.73 18.22 -0.02
N LYS A 194 17.79 17.94 1.29
CA LYS A 194 18.89 18.43 2.14
C LYS A 194 20.24 17.87 1.71
N ASP A 195 20.29 16.56 1.45
CA ASP A 195 21.51 15.89 1.01
C ASP A 195 21.92 16.42 -0.38
N ARG A 196 20.97 16.67 -1.27
CA ARG A 196 21.21 17.31 -2.57
C ARG A 196 21.78 18.71 -2.38
N ILE A 197 21.15 19.57 -1.57
CA ILE A 197 21.63 20.94 -1.31
C ILE A 197 23.03 20.92 -0.68
N ALA A 198 23.32 19.99 0.22
CA ALA A 198 24.64 19.85 0.82
C ALA A 198 25.72 19.37 -0.16
N ASN A 199 25.34 18.50 -1.11
CA ASN A 199 26.24 17.94 -2.12
C ASN A 199 26.37 18.79 -3.38
N ILE A 200 25.49 19.77 -3.61
CA ILE A 200 25.65 20.72 -4.71
C ILE A 200 26.95 21.50 -4.45
N PRO A 201 27.98 21.31 -5.29
CA PRO A 201 29.20 22.11 -5.15
C PRO A 201 28.84 23.58 -5.38
N ASP A 202 29.50 24.47 -4.66
CA ASP A 202 29.29 25.92 -4.80
C ASP A 202 29.48 26.29 -6.29
N PRO A 203 28.49 26.93 -6.96
CA PRO A 203 28.58 27.27 -8.37
C PRO A 203 29.77 28.17 -8.70
N GLU A 204 30.31 28.89 -7.72
CA GLU A 204 31.49 29.74 -7.90
C GLU A 204 32.82 28.97 -7.72
N MET A 205 32.81 27.72 -7.26
CA MET A 205 34.02 26.93 -6.99
C MET A 205 34.67 26.44 -8.29
N PRO A 206 35.89 26.89 -8.63
CA PRO A 206 36.58 26.44 -9.82
C PRO A 206 36.98 24.96 -9.73
N PRO A 207 37.06 24.23 -10.85
CA PRO A 207 37.51 22.84 -10.85
C PRO A 207 38.95 22.72 -10.33
N GLY A 208 39.24 21.65 -9.59
CA GLY A 208 40.57 21.43 -8.97
C GLY A 208 40.88 22.34 -7.78
N HIS A 209 39.90 23.12 -7.30
CA HIS A 209 40.04 23.96 -6.11
C HIS A 209 39.17 23.44 -4.97
N ARG A 210 39.57 23.77 -3.75
CA ARG A 210 38.84 23.47 -2.52
C ARG A 210 38.61 24.77 -1.74
N LEU A 211 37.46 24.87 -1.08
CA LEU A 211 37.19 25.95 -0.13
C LEU A 211 38.14 25.85 1.08
N LEU A 212 38.89 26.91 1.34
CA LEU A 212 39.75 27.03 2.50
C LEU A 212 38.88 27.16 3.77
N PRO A 213 39.07 26.30 4.79
CA PRO A 213 38.36 26.40 6.05
C PRO A 213 38.54 27.78 6.70
N GLU A 214 37.47 28.27 7.34
CA GLU A 214 37.43 29.59 7.95
C GLU A 214 38.52 29.81 9.01
N LYS A 215 38.86 28.77 9.78
CA LYS A 215 39.93 28.83 10.78
C LYS A 215 41.29 29.07 10.14
N GLU A 216 41.63 28.25 9.12
CA GLU A 216 42.88 28.38 8.37
C GLU A 216 42.96 29.74 7.68
N ARG A 217 41.86 30.22 7.09
CA ARG A 217 41.76 31.57 6.50
C ARG A 217 42.07 32.68 7.51
N GLN A 218 41.52 32.58 8.72
CA GLN A 218 41.77 33.58 9.77
C GLN A 218 43.21 33.53 10.28
N GLU A 219 43.80 32.34 10.38
CA GLU A 219 45.20 32.15 10.76
C GLU A 219 46.15 32.76 9.73
N THR A 220 45.93 32.50 8.43
CA THR A 220 46.74 33.11 7.36
C THR A 220 46.58 34.63 7.33
N LEU A 221 45.37 35.14 7.51
CA LEU A 221 45.12 36.58 7.58
C LEU A 221 45.88 37.23 8.75
N LYS A 222 45.89 36.59 9.94
CA LYS A 222 46.67 37.07 11.09
C LYS A 222 48.17 37.08 10.79
N LEU A 223 48.68 36.03 10.15
CA LEU A 223 50.08 35.95 9.73
C LEU A 223 50.46 37.08 8.76
N LEU A 224 49.60 37.36 7.78
CA LEU A 224 49.82 38.45 6.83
C LEU A 224 49.83 39.82 7.52
N LEU A 225 48.93 40.05 8.48
CA LEU A 225 48.91 41.29 9.27
C LEU A 225 50.16 41.45 10.15
N THR A 226 50.69 40.36 10.71
CA THR A 226 51.96 40.44 11.46
C THR A 226 53.14 40.73 10.53
N LYS A 227 53.16 40.10 9.35
CA LYS A 227 54.23 40.28 8.36
C LYS A 227 54.24 41.67 7.74
N GLU A 228 53.06 42.24 7.47
CA GLU A 228 52.92 43.62 7.04
C GLU A 228 53.54 44.59 8.06
N LYS A 229 53.22 44.42 9.34
CA LYS A 229 53.80 45.25 10.40
C LYS A 229 55.32 45.15 10.44
N GLU A 230 55.86 43.93 10.37
CA GLU A 230 57.31 43.70 10.29
C GLU A 230 57.95 44.43 9.11
N LEU A 231 57.37 44.36 7.90
CA LEU A 231 57.90 45.05 6.73
C LEU A 231 57.77 46.58 6.80
N VAL A 232 56.69 47.09 7.38
CA VAL A 232 56.50 48.53 7.61
C VAL A 232 57.52 49.05 8.63
N ASP A 233 57.77 48.29 9.69
CA ASP A 233 58.80 48.60 10.68
C ASP A 233 60.19 48.61 10.01
N GLU A 234 60.52 47.62 9.19
CA GLU A 234 61.77 47.58 8.39
C GLU A 234 61.88 48.77 7.43
N LEU A 235 60.79 49.13 6.75
CA LEU A 235 60.76 50.28 5.85
C LEU A 235 60.99 51.59 6.60
N SER A 236 60.40 51.72 7.79
CA SER A 236 60.55 52.89 8.67
C SER A 236 61.96 53.02 9.26
N ALA A 237 62.69 51.90 9.39
CA ALA A 237 64.06 51.86 9.87
C ALA A 237 65.11 52.25 8.82
N LEU A 238 64.71 52.41 7.54
CA LEU A 238 65.64 52.85 6.50
C LEU A 238 66.13 54.29 6.73
N PRO A 239 67.38 54.61 6.33
CA PRO A 239 67.90 55.98 6.43
C PRO A 239 67.06 56.98 5.63
N LEU A 240 66.86 58.18 6.19
CA LEU A 240 66.13 59.28 5.54
C LEU A 240 66.73 59.70 4.18
N ARG A 241 68.05 59.56 4.01
CA ARG A 241 68.78 59.83 2.76
C ARG A 241 68.95 58.57 1.92
N MET A 242 68.58 58.64 0.64
CA MET A 242 68.62 57.52 -0.31
C MET A 242 69.66 57.69 -1.42
N ASP A 243 70.88 58.06 -1.02
CA ASP A 243 71.93 58.44 -1.95
C ASP A 243 72.55 57.23 -2.67
N THR A 244 72.61 56.08 -1.99
CA THR A 244 73.17 54.84 -2.54
C THR A 244 72.12 54.01 -3.29
N PHE A 245 72.53 53.38 -4.40
CA PHE A 245 71.68 52.45 -5.16
C PHE A 245 71.17 51.29 -4.28
N ARG A 246 72.00 50.79 -3.35
CA ARG A 246 71.65 49.72 -2.42
C ARG A 246 70.43 50.06 -1.56
N ILE A 247 70.40 51.25 -0.96
CA ILE A 247 69.28 51.70 -0.12
C ILE A 247 68.01 51.88 -0.96
N ARG A 248 68.13 52.42 -2.18
CA ARG A 248 67.00 52.55 -3.11
C ARG A 248 66.41 51.20 -3.51
N SER A 249 67.26 50.23 -3.86
CA SER A 249 66.82 48.87 -4.19
C SER A 249 66.14 48.21 -2.99
N GLN A 250 66.74 48.29 -1.80
CA GLN A 250 66.17 47.70 -0.60
C GLN A 250 64.80 48.30 -0.26
N LYS A 251 64.63 49.62 -0.41
CA LYS A 251 63.32 50.27 -0.26
C LYS A 251 62.31 49.72 -1.26
N GLN A 252 62.67 49.68 -2.54
CA GLN A 252 61.79 49.17 -3.59
C GLN A 252 61.39 47.70 -3.34
N ASP A 253 62.32 46.87 -2.87
CA ASP A 253 62.05 45.48 -2.52
C ASP A 253 61.06 45.37 -1.35
N LEU A 254 61.18 46.23 -0.33
CA LEU A 254 60.22 46.29 0.78
C LEU A 254 58.84 46.76 0.31
N GLU A 255 58.77 47.81 -0.51
CA GLU A 255 57.51 48.30 -1.09
C GLU A 255 56.81 47.23 -1.94
N ASN A 256 57.57 46.50 -2.76
CA ASN A 256 57.05 45.39 -3.57
C ASN A 256 56.48 44.26 -2.69
N LYS A 257 57.19 43.88 -1.62
CA LYS A 257 56.71 42.85 -0.67
C LYS A 257 55.47 43.30 0.08
N ILE A 258 55.39 44.57 0.47
CA ILE A 258 54.19 45.13 1.12
C ILE A 258 53.00 45.07 0.15
N ALA A 259 53.21 45.45 -1.12
CA ALA A 259 52.16 45.35 -2.14
C ALA A 259 51.67 43.91 -2.35
N GLU A 260 52.59 42.93 -2.40
CA GLU A 260 52.24 41.50 -2.48
C GLU A 260 51.42 41.04 -1.25
N ILE A 261 51.82 41.45 -0.05
CA ILE A 261 51.07 41.15 1.18
C ILE A 261 49.68 41.79 1.16
N ASP A 262 49.54 43.01 0.64
CA ASP A 262 48.24 43.68 0.54
C ASP A 262 47.30 42.99 -0.45
N GLU A 263 47.83 42.49 -1.57
CA GLU A 263 47.08 41.64 -2.49
C GLU A 263 46.64 40.34 -1.81
N ALA A 264 47.54 39.69 -1.08
CA ALA A 264 47.23 38.49 -0.32
C ALA A 264 46.16 38.78 0.76
N LYS A 265 46.31 39.84 1.55
CA LYS A 265 45.32 40.28 2.54
C LYS A 265 43.96 40.52 1.89
N LYS A 266 43.92 41.16 0.72
CA LYS A 266 42.67 41.39 -0.02
C LYS A 266 41.98 40.08 -0.42
N ILE A 267 42.74 39.05 -0.80
CA ILE A 267 42.20 37.71 -1.08
C ILE A 267 41.67 37.07 0.21
N PHE A 268 42.49 37.02 1.27
CA PHE A 268 42.14 36.34 2.51
C PHE A 268 41.08 37.09 3.34
N ASN A 269 40.83 38.37 3.10
CA ASN A 269 39.75 39.12 3.74
C ASN A 269 38.37 38.80 3.15
N ARG A 270 38.30 38.10 2.01
CA ARG A 270 37.04 37.60 1.45
C ARG A 270 36.48 36.47 2.33
N PRO A 271 35.15 36.32 2.45
CA PRO A 271 34.55 35.27 3.27
C PRO A 271 34.76 33.86 2.70
N LYS A 272 34.90 33.73 1.37
CA LYS A 272 35.18 32.47 0.68
C LYS A 272 36.49 32.59 -0.07
N VAL A 273 37.42 31.68 0.20
CA VAL A 273 38.72 31.61 -0.48
C VAL A 273 38.88 30.20 -1.01
N PHE A 274 39.17 30.07 -2.29
CA PHE A 274 39.41 28.78 -2.94
C PHE A 274 40.90 28.61 -3.18
N VAL A 275 41.44 27.46 -2.77
CA VAL A 275 42.86 27.13 -2.94
C VAL A 275 42.95 25.94 -3.89
N LYS A 276 43.92 25.98 -4.80
CA LYS A 276 44.20 24.89 -5.73
C LYS A 276 44.68 23.66 -4.93
N VAL A 277 44.13 22.49 -5.24
CA VAL A 277 44.59 21.24 -4.62
C VAL A 277 45.84 20.80 -5.38
N ASP A 278 46.99 20.85 -4.73
CA ASP A 278 48.23 20.30 -5.28
C ASP A 278 48.06 18.77 -5.39
N SER A 279 48.15 18.26 -6.62
CA SER A 279 48.04 16.83 -6.94
C SER A 279 49.39 16.13 -6.88
#